data_AF-A0A8H3G0R3-F1
#
_entry.id   AF-A0A8H3G0R3-F1
#
_cell.length_a   1.000
_cell.length_b   1.000
_cell.length_c   1.000
_cell.angle_alpha   90.00
_cell.angle_beta   90.00
_cell.angle_gamma   90.00
#
_symmetry.space_group_name_H-M   'P 1'
#
loop_
_entity.id
_entity.type
_entity.pdbx_description
1 polymer ?
#
loop_
_entity_poly.entity_id
_entity_poly.type
_entity_poly.pdbx_seq_one_letter_code
_entity_poly.pdbx_strand_id
1 'polypeptide(L)'
;MSHPMGHNAAYVAAAQLQWRGNASKGPAIHFGAVSSTDTVLKNGTARDALIANHKVIAFEMEGAGVSNTELPTIVVKGVCDFMDSHKNKDWQEYAAITAAAGSKALLEE
;
A
#
# COMPACT_ATOMS: atom_id res chain seq x y z
N MET A 1 -23.30 -14.42 -22.42
CA MET A 1 -23.49 -14.45 -20.96
C MET A 1 -22.63 -13.33 -20.38
N SER A 2 -23.30 -12.30 -19.87
CA SER A 2 -22.73 -11.04 -19.38
C SER A 2 -21.93 -11.25 -18.10
N HIS A 3 -20.67 -10.83 -18.11
CA HIS A 3 -19.83 -10.72 -16.92
C HIS A 3 -20.37 -9.60 -16.00
N PRO A 4 -20.71 -9.86 -14.74
CA PRO A 4 -20.92 -8.81 -13.76
C PRO A 4 -19.57 -8.24 -13.35
N MET A 5 -19.48 -6.91 -13.19
CA MET A 5 -18.29 -6.19 -12.75
C MET A 5 -17.75 -6.79 -11.44
N GLY A 6 -16.61 -7.46 -11.52
CA GLY A 6 -15.94 -8.11 -10.40
C GLY A 6 -15.07 -7.11 -9.65
N HIS A 7 -15.50 -6.76 -8.44
CA HIS A 7 -14.65 -6.09 -7.45
C HIS A 7 -13.68 -7.13 -6.85
N ASN A 8 -12.56 -7.40 -7.52
CA ASN A 8 -11.49 -8.23 -6.96
C ASN A 8 -10.54 -7.35 -6.12
N ALA A 9 -11.00 -6.91 -4.94
CA ALA A 9 -10.08 -6.38 -3.94
C ALA A 9 -9.41 -7.57 -3.25
N ALA A 10 -8.13 -7.84 -3.57
CA ALA A 10 -7.32 -8.75 -2.77
C ALA A 10 -6.82 -8.00 -1.53
N TYR A 11 -6.96 -8.63 -0.37
CA TYR A 11 -6.55 -8.06 0.92
C TYR A 11 -5.27 -8.74 1.38
N VAL A 12 -4.22 -7.96 1.60
CA VAL A 12 -3.00 -8.48 2.24
C VAL A 12 -3.18 -8.33 3.75
N ALA A 13 -3.26 -9.46 4.46
CA ALA A 13 -3.38 -9.48 5.91
C ALA A 13 -2.14 -8.87 6.56
N ALA A 14 -2.34 -7.98 7.53
CA ALA A 14 -1.26 -7.31 8.24
C ALA A 14 -0.80 -8.14 9.44
N ALA A 15 0.49 -8.37 9.56
CA ALA A 15 1.11 -8.64 10.86
C ALA A 15 1.30 -7.31 11.60
N GLN A 16 0.95 -7.25 12.89
CA GLN A 16 1.28 -6.11 13.75
C GLN A 16 2.78 -6.14 14.07
N LEU A 17 3.58 -5.49 13.23
CA LEU A 17 4.99 -5.26 13.51
C LEU A 17 5.15 -3.90 14.19
N GLN A 18 6.00 -3.82 15.21
CA GLN A 18 6.36 -2.57 15.88
C GLN A 18 7.80 -2.24 15.54
N TRP A 19 8.01 -1.12 14.82
CA TRP A 19 9.34 -0.58 14.60
C TRP A 19 9.86 0.09 15.88
N ARG A 20 11.05 -0.31 16.36
CA ARG A 20 11.68 0.24 17.58
C ARG A 20 12.79 1.27 17.31
N GLY A 21 12.93 1.76 16.08
CA GLY A 21 13.95 2.74 15.71
C GLY A 21 13.60 4.17 16.11
N ASN A 22 14.62 5.00 16.33
CA ASN A 22 14.47 6.43 16.68
C ASN A 22 13.94 7.22 15.47
N ALA A 23 12.68 7.66 15.54
CA ALA A 23 11.94 8.35 14.46
C ALA A 23 12.44 9.77 14.13
N SER A 24 13.52 10.26 14.73
CA SER A 24 13.98 11.65 14.53
C SER A 24 14.74 11.89 13.22
N LYS A 25 15.15 10.84 12.48
CA LYS A 25 15.84 10.95 11.20
C LYS A 25 15.48 9.79 10.26
N GLY A 26 14.40 9.92 9.48
CA GLY A 26 14.05 8.93 8.45
C GLY A 26 12.55 8.88 8.14
N PRO A 27 12.15 8.10 7.13
CA PRO A 27 10.76 7.86 6.79
C PRO A 27 10.04 7.10 7.91
N ALA A 28 8.78 7.44 8.17
CA ALA A 28 7.94 6.70 9.10
C ALA A 28 7.54 5.34 8.47
N ILE A 29 7.58 4.29 9.29
CA ILE A 29 7.18 2.93 8.88
C ILE A 29 5.81 2.64 9.48
N HIS A 30 4.86 2.24 8.63
CA HIS A 30 3.50 1.89 9.01
C HIS A 30 3.20 0.45 8.61
N PHE A 31 2.58 -0.31 9.51
CA PHE A 31 2.14 -1.68 9.26
C PHE A 31 0.62 -1.74 9.24
N GLY A 32 0.06 -2.39 8.23
CA GLY A 32 -1.38 -2.48 8.06
C GLY A 32 -1.75 -3.10 6.72
N ALA A 33 -3.05 -3.36 6.55
CA ALA A 33 -3.56 -3.97 5.33
C ALA A 33 -3.49 -2.97 4.18
N VAL A 34 -3.08 -3.43 3.01
CA VAL A 34 -3.03 -2.63 1.78
C VAL A 34 -4.07 -3.17 0.81
N SER A 35 -4.85 -2.29 0.20
CA SER A 35 -5.85 -2.63 -0.81
C SER A 35 -5.27 -2.47 -2.22
N SER A 36 -5.38 -3.52 -3.03
CA SER A 36 -5.09 -3.44 -4.46
C SER A 36 -6.34 -3.06 -5.24
N THR A 37 -6.21 -2.12 -6.18
CA THR A 37 -7.31 -1.68 -7.05
C THR A 37 -6.83 -1.49 -8.48
N ASP A 38 -7.61 -1.88 -9.48
CA ASP A 38 -7.24 -1.75 -10.90
C ASP A 38 -7.47 -0.33 -11.46
N THR A 39 -8.01 0.58 -10.65
CA THR A 39 -8.36 1.93 -11.09
C THR A 39 -7.79 2.97 -10.15
N VAL A 40 -7.20 4.01 -10.74
CA VAL A 40 -6.77 5.19 -9.99
C VAL A 40 -8.01 5.94 -9.50
N LEU A 41 -8.37 5.75 -8.23
CA LEU A 41 -9.38 6.55 -7.56
C LEU A 41 -8.80 7.94 -7.25
N LYS A 42 -9.55 8.99 -7.60
CA LYS A 42 -9.20 10.40 -7.33
C LYS A 42 -10.30 11.07 -6.51
N ASN A 43 -10.69 10.42 -5.42
CA ASN A 43 -11.84 10.85 -4.63
C ASN A 43 -11.60 10.49 -3.15
N GLY A 44 -11.30 11.51 -2.35
CA GLY A 44 -11.05 11.35 -0.92
C GLY A 44 -12.24 10.76 -0.15
N THR A 45 -13.48 11.10 -0.50
CA THR A 45 -14.68 10.54 0.15
C THR A 45 -14.81 9.04 -0.12
N ALA A 46 -14.57 8.62 -1.38
CA ALA A 46 -14.61 7.20 -1.73
C ALA A 46 -13.46 6.43 -1.05
N ARG A 47 -12.26 7.02 -0.98
CA ARG A 47 -11.12 6.49 -0.22
C ARG A 47 -11.47 6.30 1.25
N ASP A 48 -12.04 7.31 1.90
CA ASP A 48 -12.37 7.26 3.33
C ASP A 48 -13.45 6.20 3.63
N ALA A 49 -14.42 6.03 2.72
CA ALA A 49 -15.39 4.94 2.81
C ALA A 49 -14.72 3.56 2.72
N LEU A 50 -13.75 3.39 1.80
CA LEU A 50 -12.97 2.15 1.69
C LEU A 50 -12.12 1.89 2.95
N ILE A 51 -11.48 2.92 3.51
CA ILE A 51 -10.74 2.81 4.78
C ILE A 51 -11.67 2.37 5.91
N ALA A 52 -12.85 2.99 6.05
CA ALA A 52 -13.81 2.64 7.08
C ALA A 52 -14.34 1.20 6.96
N ASN A 53 -14.63 0.77 5.74
CA ASN A 53 -15.20 -0.55 5.47
C ASN A 53 -14.17 -1.68 5.58
N HIS A 54 -12.94 -1.44 5.13
CA HIS A 54 -11.93 -2.49 4.96
C HIS A 54 -10.76 -2.40 5.95
N LYS A 55 -10.68 -1.31 6.73
CA LYS A 55 -9.61 -1.06 7.70
C LYS A 55 -8.21 -1.12 7.08
N VAL A 56 -8.11 -0.69 5.82
CA VAL A 56 -6.84 -0.61 5.07
C VAL A 56 -6.15 0.72 5.36
N ILE A 57 -4.81 0.70 5.31
CA ILE A 57 -3.99 1.89 5.58
C ILE A 57 -3.43 2.54 4.30
N ALA A 58 -3.46 1.82 3.19
CA ALA A 58 -2.92 2.26 1.91
C ALA A 58 -3.61 1.56 0.73
N PHE A 59 -3.43 2.14 -0.45
CA PHE A 59 -3.95 1.65 -1.71
C PHE A 59 -2.83 1.58 -2.75
N GLU A 60 -2.86 0.56 -3.59
CA GLU A 60 -1.90 0.34 -4.67
C GLU A 60 -2.56 -0.49 -5.79
N MET A 61 -1.82 -0.89 -6.84
CA MET A 61 -2.41 -1.54 -8.01
C MET A 61 -1.82 -2.91 -8.36
N GLU A 62 -0.72 -3.34 -7.74
CA GLU A 62 0.05 -4.50 -8.21
C GLU A 62 0.06 -5.70 -7.23
N GLY A 63 -0.18 -5.46 -5.94
CA GLY A 63 0.00 -6.43 -4.86
C GLY A 63 -0.89 -7.66 -4.96
N ALA A 64 -2.12 -7.49 -5.46
CA ALA A 64 -3.07 -8.58 -5.70
C ALA A 64 -2.53 -9.68 -6.62
N GLY A 65 -1.63 -9.34 -7.55
CA GLY A 65 -1.03 -10.31 -8.46
C GLY A 65 -0.05 -11.26 -7.78
N VAL A 66 0.49 -10.87 -6.62
CA VAL A 66 1.51 -11.62 -5.88
C VAL A 66 0.93 -12.31 -4.63
N SER A 67 -0.15 -11.77 -4.07
CA SER A 67 -0.77 -12.26 -2.82
C SER A 67 -1.39 -13.66 -2.91
N ASN A 68 -1.63 -14.18 -4.12
CA ASN A 68 -2.25 -15.50 -4.35
C ASN A 68 -1.21 -16.62 -4.52
N THR A 69 0.02 -16.41 -4.05
CA THR A 69 1.09 -17.40 -4.16
C THR A 69 1.28 -18.17 -2.85
N GLU A 70 1.76 -19.42 -2.94
CA GLU A 70 2.10 -20.29 -1.78
C GLU A 70 3.29 -19.76 -0.96
N LEU A 71 3.88 -18.62 -1.35
CA LEU A 71 5.06 -18.04 -0.73
C LEU A 71 4.68 -16.96 0.29
N PRO A 72 5.20 -17.01 1.52
CA PRO A 72 5.08 -15.89 2.45
C PRO A 72 5.57 -14.59 1.80
N THR A 73 4.67 -13.63 1.65
CA THR A 73 4.92 -12.39 0.91
C THR A 73 4.69 -11.18 1.81
N ILE A 74 5.60 -10.21 1.73
CA ILE A 74 5.43 -8.88 2.31
C ILE A 74 5.47 -7.84 1.18
N VAL A 75 4.57 -6.86 1.25
CA VAL A 75 4.52 -5.74 0.30
C VAL A 75 5.10 -4.51 0.98
N VAL A 76 6.18 -3.96 0.41
CA VAL A 76 6.80 -2.71 0.88
C VAL A 76 6.49 -1.61 -0.14
N LYS A 77 5.86 -0.53 0.31
CA LYS A 77 5.45 0.61 -0.54
C LYS A 77 5.87 1.93 0.10
N GLY A 78 6.28 2.87 -0.73
CA GLY A 78 6.44 4.28 -0.35
C GLY A 78 5.18 5.06 -0.73
N VAL A 79 4.80 6.03 0.10
CA VAL A 79 3.62 6.87 -0.15
C VAL A 79 3.99 8.00 -1.12
N CYS A 80 3.32 8.08 -2.27
CA CYS A 80 3.55 9.12 -3.28
C CYS A 80 2.32 10.02 -3.54
N ASP A 81 1.12 9.60 -3.16
CA ASP A 81 -0.08 10.43 -3.13
C ASP A 81 -1.09 9.90 -2.09
N PHE A 82 -2.22 10.58 -1.92
CA PHE A 82 -3.25 10.25 -0.94
C PHE A 82 -4.55 9.72 -1.58
N MET A 83 -4.53 9.28 -2.84
CA MET A 83 -5.73 8.76 -3.54
C MET A 83 -6.93 9.72 -3.55
N ASP A 84 -6.67 11.03 -3.48
CA ASP A 84 -7.65 12.08 -3.61
C ASP A 84 -7.47 12.83 -4.94
N SER A 85 -8.09 14.00 -5.07
CA SER A 85 -7.97 14.83 -6.27
C SER A 85 -6.58 15.49 -6.44
N HIS A 86 -5.75 15.52 -5.40
CA HIS A 86 -4.50 16.28 -5.35
C HIS A 86 -3.29 15.41 -5.69
N LYS A 87 -3.26 14.88 -6.92
CA LYS A 87 -2.09 14.11 -7.37
C LYS A 87 -0.85 15.00 -7.49
N ASN A 88 0.21 14.59 -6.82
CA ASN A 88 1.54 15.15 -6.98
C ASN A 88 2.50 14.04 -7.44
N LYS A 89 3.17 14.25 -8.58
CA LYS A 89 4.16 13.29 -9.10
C LYS A 89 5.55 13.46 -8.51
N ASP A 90 5.83 14.60 -7.89
CA ASP A 90 7.15 14.94 -7.33
C ASP A 90 7.58 13.96 -6.23
N TRP A 91 6.62 13.32 -5.56
CA TRP A 91 6.88 12.36 -4.49
C TRP A 91 7.16 10.94 -4.99
N GLN A 92 6.97 10.63 -6.27
CA GLN A 92 7.14 9.26 -6.78
C GLN A 92 8.59 8.79 -6.67
N GLU A 93 9.56 9.64 -7.00
CA GLU A 93 10.99 9.30 -6.89
C GLU A 93 11.39 9.06 -5.44
N TYR A 94 11.02 9.96 -4.54
CA TYR A 94 11.28 9.82 -3.11
C TYR A 94 10.64 8.56 -2.53
N ALA A 95 9.38 8.30 -2.86
CA ALA A 95 8.64 7.12 -2.42
C ALA A 95 9.29 5.82 -2.93
N ALA A 96 9.70 5.78 -4.20
CA ALA A 96 10.34 4.62 -4.79
C ALA A 96 11.70 4.32 -4.14
N ILE A 97 12.56 5.34 -3.98
CA ILE A 97 13.87 5.18 -3.34
C ILE A 97 13.71 4.75 -1.88
N THR A 98 12.76 5.36 -1.16
CA THR A 98 12.46 5.02 0.23
C THR A 98 12.00 3.56 0.37
N ALA A 99 11.08 3.10 -0.50
CA ALA A 99 10.62 1.72 -0.50
C ALA A 99 11.74 0.73 -0.83
N ALA A 100 12.58 1.05 -1.81
CA ALA A 100 13.73 0.22 -2.18
C ALA A 100 14.75 0.14 -1.04
N ALA A 101 15.11 1.27 -0.42
CA ALA A 101 16.02 1.30 0.71
C ALA A 101 15.48 0.54 1.92
N GLY A 102 14.18 0.71 2.24
CA GLY A 102 13.51 -0.03 3.30
C GLY A 102 13.45 -1.54 3.02
N SER A 103 13.21 -1.93 1.76
CA SER A 103 13.20 -3.34 1.36
C SER A 103 14.59 -3.97 1.46
N LYS A 104 15.64 -3.22 1.05
CA LYS A 104 17.03 -3.67 1.19
C LYS A 104 17.37 -3.88 2.66
N ALA A 105 17.09 -2.90 3.52
CA ALA A 105 17.35 -2.99 4.95
C ALA A 105 16.63 -4.20 5.58
N LEU A 106 15.38 -4.46 5.20
CA LEU A 106 14.61 -5.62 5.66
C LEU A 106 15.27 -6.96 5.31
N LEU A 107 15.97 -7.04 4.17
CA LEU A 107 16.65 -8.27 3.72
C LEU A 107 18.06 -8.44 4.32
N GLU A 108 18.62 -7.39 4.90
CA GLU A 108 19.96 -7.38 5.50
C GLU A 108 19.94 -7.73 7.01
N GLU A 109 18.75 -7.89 7.61
CA GLU A 109 18.54 -8.38 8.98
C GLU A 109 18.42 -9.91 9.04
#